data_AF-A0A2S9GE92-F1
#
_entry.id   AF-A0A2S9GE92-F1
#
_cell.length_a   1.000
_cell.length_b   1.000
_cell.length_c   1.000
_cell.angle_alpha   90.00
_cell.angle_beta   90.00
_cell.angle_gamma   90.00
#
_symmetry.space_group_name_H-M   'P 1'
#
loop_
_entity.id
_entity.type
_entity.pdbx_description
1 polymer ?
#
loop_
_entity_poly.entity_id
_entity_poly.type
_entity_poly.pdbx_seq_one_letter_code
_entity_poly.pdbx_strand_id
1 'polypeptide(L)'
;ILLPDSLRVTAAMNRLMAEHEQFALVISERGGVAGIIALEDLVEEVVGEIYDEADKDVRSVRVLPDGSRILPGTFPIHDLVDVG
;
A
#
# COMPACT_ATOMS: atom_id res chain seq x y z
N ILE A 1 -10.69 9.17 -10.84
CA ILE A 1 -11.21 8.25 -11.90
C ILE A 1 -11.75 6.94 -11.31
N LEU A 2 -12.48 6.12 -12.10
CA LEU A 2 -12.93 4.78 -11.70
C LEU A 2 -12.09 3.70 -12.39
N LEU A 3 -11.62 2.72 -11.61
CA LEU A 3 -10.85 1.56 -12.07
C LEU A 3 -11.55 0.26 -11.69
N PRO A 4 -11.60 -0.77 -12.55
CA PRO A 4 -12.05 -2.09 -12.13
C PRO A 4 -10.98 -2.78 -11.28
N ASP A 5 -11.40 -3.57 -10.29
CA ASP A 5 -10.52 -4.38 -9.43
C ASP A 5 -9.70 -5.43 -10.20
N SER A 6 -10.17 -5.84 -11.37
CA SER A 6 -9.45 -6.74 -12.28
C SER A 6 -8.37 -6.06 -13.13
N LEU A 7 -8.19 -4.73 -13.02
CA LEU A 7 -7.19 -4.00 -13.80
C LEU A 7 -5.78 -4.34 -13.30
N ARG A 8 -4.86 -4.59 -14.23
CA ARG A 8 -3.45 -4.81 -13.86
C ARG A 8 -2.86 -3.55 -13.23
N VAL A 9 -2.05 -3.72 -12.18
CA VAL A 9 -1.34 -2.65 -11.46
C VAL A 9 -0.63 -1.69 -12.41
N THR A 10 0.16 -2.20 -13.36
CA THR A 10 0.88 -1.35 -14.33
C THR A 10 -0.04 -0.55 -15.25
N ALA A 11 -1.22 -1.08 -15.58
CA ALA A 11 -2.22 -0.37 -16.37
C ALA A 11 -2.94 0.72 -15.54
N ALA A 12 -3.24 0.43 -14.27
CA ALA A 12 -3.79 1.41 -13.33
C ALA A 12 -2.82 2.59 -13.12
N MET A 13 -1.54 2.28 -12.87
CA MET A 13 -0.46 3.26 -12.69
C MET A 13 -0.32 4.16 -13.93
N ASN A 14 -0.18 3.57 -15.12
CA ASN A 14 -0.06 4.33 -16.37
C ASN A 14 -1.26 5.25 -16.60
N ARG A 15 -2.46 4.82 -16.21
CA ARG A 15 -3.68 5.62 -16.36
C ARG A 15 -3.71 6.80 -15.40
N LEU A 16 -3.40 6.59 -14.12
CA LEU A 16 -3.31 7.69 -13.14
C LEU A 16 -2.24 8.71 -13.53
N MET A 17 -1.07 8.25 -13.98
CA MET A 17 -0.01 9.13 -14.48
C MET A 17 -0.44 9.93 -15.72
N ALA A 18 -1.07 9.28 -16.71
CA ALA A 18 -1.50 9.94 -17.93
C ALA A 18 -2.63 10.95 -17.70
N GLU A 19 -3.51 10.70 -16.73
CA GLU A 19 -4.62 11.59 -16.38
C GLU A 19 -4.22 12.64 -15.31
N HIS A 20 -2.96 12.62 -14.82
CA HIS A 20 -2.46 13.46 -13.72
C HIS A 20 -3.30 13.37 -12.43
N GLU A 21 -3.82 12.18 -12.14
CA GLU A 21 -4.64 11.91 -10.97
C GLU A 21 -3.82 11.24 -9.88
N GLN A 22 -4.05 11.60 -8.62
CA GLN A 22 -3.33 11.04 -7.47
C GLN A 22 -4.05 9.84 -6.85
N PHE A 23 -5.37 9.71 -7.04
CA PHE A 23 -6.17 8.63 -6.48
C PHE A 23 -7.25 8.16 -7.45
N ALA A 24 -7.67 6.90 -7.28
CA ALA A 24 -8.79 6.30 -7.99
C ALA A 24 -9.72 5.54 -7.05
N LEU A 25 -11.01 5.51 -7.39
CA LEU A 25 -11.94 4.56 -6.78
C LEU A 25 -11.88 3.23 -7.53
N VAL A 26 -11.77 2.15 -6.78
CA VAL A 26 -11.78 0.78 -7.30
C VAL A 26 -13.20 0.26 -7.24
N ILE A 27 -13.68 -0.27 -8.37
CA ILE A 27 -15.03 -0.81 -8.54
C ILE A 27 -14.93 -2.32 -8.71
N SER A 28 -15.72 -3.05 -7.92
CA SER A 28 -15.82 -4.51 -7.98
C SER A 28 -16.59 -5.03 -9.19
N GLU A 29 -16.52 -6.34 -9.46
CA GLU A 29 -17.34 -6.97 -10.51
C GLU A 29 -18.86 -6.81 -10.30
N ARG A 30 -19.27 -6.51 -9.06
CA ARG A 30 -20.67 -6.32 -8.66
C ARG A 30 -21.13 -4.86 -8.80
N GLY A 31 -20.27 -3.97 -9.30
CA GLY A 31 -20.57 -2.55 -9.50
C GLY A 31 -20.54 -1.69 -8.23
N GLY A 32 -20.19 -2.28 -7.08
CA GLY A 32 -19.96 -1.54 -5.84
C GLY A 32 -18.51 -1.04 -5.72
N VAL A 33 -18.31 0.01 -4.92
CA VAL A 33 -16.96 0.48 -4.56
C VAL A 33 -16.28 -0.59 -3.71
N ALA A 34 -15.17 -1.14 -4.23
CA ALA A 34 -14.30 -2.05 -3.51
C ALA A 34 -13.34 -1.28 -2.59
N GLY A 35 -12.90 -0.08 -3.02
CA GLY A 35 -11.98 0.74 -2.24
C GLY A 35 -11.48 1.98 -2.97
N ILE A 36 -10.38 2.52 -2.46
CA ILE A 36 -9.60 3.61 -3.06
C ILE A 36 -8.15 3.14 -3.19
N ILE A 37 -7.46 3.62 -4.21
CA ILE A 37 -6.03 3.36 -4.43
C ILE A 37 -5.31 4.67 -4.75
N ALA A 38 -4.11 4.84 -4.22
CA ALA A 38 -3.23 5.96 -4.52
C ALA A 38 -2.28 5.64 -5.68
N LEU A 39 -1.68 6.66 -6.27
CA LEU A 39 -0.59 6.46 -7.21
C LEU A 39 0.65 5.91 -6.51
N GLU A 40 0.95 6.36 -5.28
CA GLU A 40 2.09 5.86 -4.50
C GLU A 40 2.01 4.35 -4.26
N ASP A 41 0.86 3.84 -3.82
CA ASP A 41 0.64 2.40 -3.57
C ASP A 41 0.94 1.57 -4.83
N LEU A 42 0.50 2.04 -6.00
CA LEU A 42 0.72 1.32 -7.26
C LEU A 42 2.18 1.36 -7.72
N VAL A 43 2.90 2.44 -7.42
CA VAL A 43 4.33 2.55 -7.72
C VAL A 43 5.12 1.61 -6.82
N GLU A 44 4.80 1.59 -5.53
CA GLU A 44 5.40 0.71 -4.53
C GLU A 44 5.25 -0.76 -4.89
N GLU A 45 4.06 -1.20 -5.34
CA GLU A 45 3.84 -2.58 -5.78
C GLU A 45 4.70 -3.00 -6.99
N VAL A 46 5.02 -2.05 -7.88
CA VAL A 46 5.82 -2.31 -9.09
C VAL A 46 7.32 -2.23 -8.81
N VAL A 47 7.74 -1.29 -7.97
CA VAL A 47 9.15 -0.99 -7.70
C VAL A 47 9.66 -1.75 -6.47
N GLY A 48 8.78 -2.11 -5.54
CA GLY A 48 9.08 -2.56 -4.18
C GLY A 48 9.38 -1.39 -3.23
N GLU A 49 9.59 -1.72 -1.96
CA GLU A 49 10.13 -0.83 -0.94
C GLU A 49 11.41 -0.16 -1.47
N ILE A 50 11.34 1.14 -1.75
CA ILE A 50 12.54 1.91 -2.04
C ILE A 50 13.17 2.20 -0.69
N TYR A 51 13.92 1.23 -0.16
CA TYR A 51 14.60 1.34 1.14
C TYR A 51 15.33 2.68 1.26
N ASP A 52 14.75 3.61 2.01
CA ASP A 52 15.45 4.84 2.37
C ASP A 52 16.29 4.54 3.62
N GLU A 53 17.39 5.25 3.80
CA GLU A 53 18.24 5.14 4.99
C GLU A 53 17.47 5.48 6.30
N ALA A 54 16.24 5.98 6.15
CA ALA A 54 15.28 6.34 7.18
C ALA A 54 14.33 5.21 7.64
N ASP A 55 14.28 4.03 7.00
CA ASP A 55 13.42 2.88 7.38
C ASP A 55 13.87 2.19 8.68
N LYS A 56 13.81 2.96 9.77
CA LYS A 56 14.17 2.58 11.13
C LYS A 56 13.00 1.93 11.87
N ASP A 57 11.80 1.97 11.29
CA ASP A 57 10.58 1.58 12.00
C ASP A 57 10.48 0.07 12.20
N VAL A 58 10.86 -0.76 11.22
CA VAL A 58 10.93 -2.23 11.40
C VAL A 58 11.92 -2.61 12.52
N ARG A 59 13.02 -1.86 12.66
CA ARG A 59 14.03 -2.10 13.72
C ARG A 59 13.50 -1.77 15.12
N SER A 60 12.42 -1.00 15.23
CA SER A 60 11.83 -0.60 16.50
C SER A 60 10.82 -1.61 17.05
N VAL A 61 10.45 -2.62 16.25
CA VAL A 61 9.48 -3.64 16.67
C VAL A 61 10.14 -4.72 17.50
N ARG A 62 9.55 -5.02 18.67
CA ARG A 62 10.02 -6.06 19.58
C ARG A 62 8.99 -7.16 19.73
N VAL A 63 9.36 -8.37 19.32
CA VAL A 63 8.56 -9.58 19.49
C VAL A 63 8.75 -10.13 20.90
N LEU A 64 7.66 -10.43 21.58
CA LEU A 64 7.63 -11.01 22.92
C LEU A 64 7.52 -12.55 22.86
N PRO A 65 7.89 -13.28 23.93
CA PRO A 65 7.89 -14.75 23.93
C PRO A 65 6.52 -15.39 23.70
N ASP A 66 5.42 -14.67 23.95
CA ASP A 66 4.04 -15.12 23.72
C ASP A 66 3.54 -14.82 22.29
N GLY A 67 4.39 -14.28 21.43
CA GLY A 67 4.05 -13.88 20.05
C GLY A 67 3.44 -12.48 19.93
N SER A 68 3.21 -11.78 21.03
CA SER A 68 2.77 -10.37 20.98
C SER A 68 3.92 -9.44 20.59
N ARG A 69 3.58 -8.22 20.15
CA ARG A 69 4.56 -7.24 19.63
C ARG A 69 4.42 -5.90 20.33
N ILE A 70 5.54 -5.24 20.54
CA ILE A 70 5.62 -3.85 20.97
C ILE A 70 6.26 -3.05 19.84
N LEU A 71 5.57 -2.00 19.39
CA LEU A 71 5.99 -1.08 18.33
C LEU A 71 5.67 0.36 18.77
N PRO A 72 6.35 1.38 18.20
CA PRO A 72 5.96 2.78 18.39
C PRO A 72 4.51 3.01 17.99
N GLY A 73 3.80 3.90 18.69
CA GLY A 73 2.44 4.29 18.30
C GLY A 73 2.35 5.00 16.94
N THR A 74 3.49 5.42 16.40
CA THR A 74 3.64 6.03 15.07
C THR A 74 3.98 5.01 13.99
N PHE A 75 4.14 3.73 14.33
CA PHE A 75 4.46 2.70 13.36
C PHE A 75 3.35 2.61 12.29
N PRO A 76 3.67 2.62 10.99
CA PRO A 76 2.68 2.57 9.93
C PRO A 76 1.86 1.29 9.98
N ILE A 77 0.54 1.40 9.79
CA ILE A 77 -0.35 0.23 9.87
C ILE A 77 -0.17 -0.72 8.68
N HIS A 78 0.25 -0.21 7.51
CA HIS A 78 0.46 -1.02 6.32
C HIS A 78 1.68 -1.94 6.48
N ASP A 79 2.78 -1.45 7.06
CA ASP A 79 4.00 -2.22 7.36
C ASP A 79 3.81 -3.35 8.38
N LEU A 80 2.66 -3.41 9.05
CA LEU A 80 2.42 -4.41 10.10
C LEU A 80 2.50 -5.84 9.55
N VAL A 81 2.17 -6.02 8.26
CA VAL A 81 2.25 -7.32 7.57
C VAL A 81 3.70 -7.79 7.41
N ASP A 82 4.66 -6.88 7.30
CA ASP A 82 6.08 -7.19 7.07
C ASP A 82 6.82 -7.57 8.35
N VAL A 83 6.24 -7.23 9.51
CA VAL A 83 6.80 -7.64 10.80
C VAL A 83 6.50 -9.14 11.08
N GLY A 84 5.54 -9.75 10.38
CA GLY A 84 5.23 -11.18 10.35
C GLY A 84 4.83 -11.80 11.67
#